data_AF-A0A645HKT7-F1
#
_entry.id   AF-A0A645HKT7-F1
#
_cell.length_a   1.000
_cell.length_b   1.000
_cell.length_c   1.000
_cell.angle_alpha   90.00
_cell.angle_beta   90.00
_cell.angle_gamma   90.00
#
_symmetry.space_group_name_H-M   'P 1'
#
loop_
_entity.id
_entity.type
_entity.pdbx_description
1 polymer ?
#
loop_
_entity_poly.entity_id
_entity_poly.type
_entity_poly.pdbx_seq_one_letter_code
_entity_poly.pdbx_strand_id
1 'polypeptide(L)'
;MLAQKLCQRSGMSDVFFANSGAESNEGLIKLARKYSFDKYGKGRSTILTLKNSFHGRTITTLTATGQEVFHNYFFPFDQGFRYAAPSLEGVEEVAGDDV
;
A
#
# COMPACT_ATOMS: atom_id res chain seq x y z
N MET A 1 -19.14 6.95 19.85
CA MET A 1 -18.82 7.53 18.51
C MET A 1 -18.35 6.42 17.56
N LEU A 2 -18.39 6.63 16.23
CA LEU A 2 -17.99 5.60 15.24
C LEU A 2 -16.54 5.15 15.40
N ALA A 3 -15.61 6.08 15.57
CA ALA A 3 -14.17 5.79 15.75
C ALA A 3 -13.91 4.78 16.86
N GLN A 4 -14.45 5.04 18.05
CA GLN A 4 -14.34 4.15 19.21
C GLN A 4 -14.87 2.74 18.93
N LYS A 5 -16.01 2.61 18.23
CA LYS A 5 -16.58 1.30 17.88
C LYS A 5 -15.66 0.51 16.95
N LEU A 6 -15.02 1.19 15.99
CA LEU A 6 -14.07 0.57 15.07
C LEU A 6 -12.79 0.14 15.78
N CYS A 7 -12.20 1.01 16.60
CA CYS A 7 -11.02 0.68 17.42
C CYS A 7 -11.28 -0.55 18.30
N GLN A 8 -12.38 -0.54 19.06
CA GLN A 8 -12.72 -1.65 19.96
C GLN A 8 -12.94 -2.98 19.23
N ARG A 9 -13.58 -2.96 18.06
CA ARG A 9 -13.87 -4.20 17.30
C ARG A 9 -12.67 -4.74 16.53
N SER A 10 -11.74 -3.88 16.13
CA SER A 10 -10.55 -4.27 15.35
C SER A 10 -9.31 -4.53 16.22
N GLY A 11 -9.35 -4.16 17.51
CA GLY A 11 -8.18 -4.21 18.39
C GLY A 11 -7.14 -3.13 18.08
N MET A 12 -7.49 -2.13 17.27
CA MET A 12 -6.61 -1.02 16.90
C MET A 12 -6.76 0.15 17.86
N SER A 13 -5.71 0.96 18.02
CA SER A 13 -5.73 2.15 18.87
C SER A 13 -6.41 3.33 18.21
N ASP A 14 -6.22 3.51 16.90
CA ASP A 14 -6.65 4.68 16.15
C ASP A 14 -7.31 4.31 14.82
N VAL A 15 -8.07 5.26 14.26
CA VAL A 15 -8.67 5.16 12.94
C VAL A 15 -8.46 6.44 12.14
N PHE A 16 -8.29 6.28 10.84
CA PHE A 16 -8.25 7.38 9.88
C PHE A 16 -9.51 7.32 8.99
N PHE A 17 -10.23 8.44 8.88
CA PHE A 17 -11.40 8.55 8.01
C PHE A 17 -11.02 9.24 6.71
N ALA A 18 -11.48 8.65 5.59
CA ALA A 18 -11.33 9.19 4.25
C ALA A 18 -12.66 9.09 3.48
N ASN A 19 -12.77 9.80 2.37
CA ASN A 19 -14.00 9.88 1.57
C ASN A 19 -14.10 8.75 0.53
N SER A 20 -13.00 8.02 0.27
CA SER A 20 -12.98 6.91 -0.66
C SER A 20 -11.95 5.84 -0.27
N GLY A 21 -12.10 4.63 -0.83
CA GLY A 21 -11.10 3.57 -0.67
C GLY A 21 -9.72 3.95 -1.22
N ALA A 22 -9.66 4.76 -2.29
CA ALA A 22 -8.40 5.24 -2.85
C ALA A 22 -7.70 6.21 -1.89
N GLU A 23 -8.44 7.15 -1.28
CA GLU A 23 -7.87 8.05 -0.26
C GLU A 23 -7.40 7.28 1.00
N SER A 24 -8.15 6.26 1.43
CA SER A 24 -7.73 5.39 2.52
C SER A 24 -6.40 4.67 2.19
N ASN A 25 -6.26 4.15 0.97
CA ASN A 25 -5.03 3.46 0.54
C ASN A 25 -3.85 4.42 0.35
N GLU A 26 -4.05 5.64 -0.17
CA GLU A 26 -3.02 6.69 -0.17
C GLU A 26 -2.54 7.00 1.26
N GLY A 27 -3.48 7.13 2.20
CA GLY A 27 -3.18 7.33 3.62
C GLY A 27 -2.33 6.20 4.19
N LEU A 28 -2.69 4.95 3.90
CA LEU A 28 -1.95 3.76 4.34
C LEU A 28 -0.54 3.69 3.73
N ILE A 29 -0.40 3.94 2.42
CA ILE A 29 0.88 3.95 1.71
C ILE A 29 1.82 5.00 2.33
N LYS A 30 1.30 6.20 2.58
CA LYS A 30 2.06 7.28 3.23
C LYS A 30 2.45 6.94 4.66
N LEU A 31 1.53 6.37 5.44
CA LEU A 31 1.80 5.95 6.81
C LEU A 31 2.89 4.89 6.87
N ALA A 32 2.82 3.87 6.01
CA ALA A 32 3.83 2.81 5.95
C ALA A 32 5.22 3.35 5.59
N ARG A 33 5.31 4.19 4.54
CA ARG A 33 6.58 4.82 4.14
C ARG A 33 7.13 5.76 5.21
N LYS A 34 6.29 6.57 5.85
CA LYS A 34 6.72 7.46 6.93
C LYS A 34 7.21 6.67 8.14
N TYR A 35 6.48 5.65 8.56
CA TYR A 35 6.88 4.80 9.68
C TYR A 35 8.22 4.11 9.40
N SER A 36 8.38 3.57 8.19
CA SER A 36 9.63 2.94 7.79
C SER A 36 10.80 3.92 7.84
N PHE A 37 10.61 5.14 7.31
CA PHE A 37 11.63 6.18 7.37
C PHE A 37 11.98 6.58 8.81
N ASP A 38 10.97 6.84 9.66
CA ASP A 38 11.18 7.25 11.04
C ASP A 38 11.92 6.17 11.85
N LYS A 39 11.67 4.89 11.55
CA LYS A 39 12.21 3.76 12.30
C LYS A 39 13.53 3.20 11.76
N TYR A 40 13.69 3.17 10.44
CA TYR A 40 14.79 2.49 9.75
C TYR A 40 15.64 3.42 8.88
N GLY A 41 15.23 4.67 8.68
CA GLY A 41 15.95 5.66 7.88
C GLY A 41 15.66 5.57 6.38
N LYS A 42 16.58 6.10 5.58
CA LYS A 42 16.48 6.13 4.11
C LYS A 42 16.69 4.73 3.52
N GLY A 43 16.11 4.50 2.33
CA GLY A 43 16.36 3.30 1.54
C GLY A 43 15.35 2.17 1.74
N ARG A 44 14.34 2.35 2.61
CA ARG A 44 13.32 1.34 2.89
C ARG A 44 11.90 1.87 2.65
N SER A 45 11.48 1.90 1.40
CA SER A 45 10.18 2.49 0.99
C SER A 45 9.41 1.66 -0.05
N THR A 46 9.93 0.48 -0.40
CA THR A 46 9.31 -0.40 -1.38
C THR A 46 8.10 -1.07 -0.77
N ILE A 47 6.95 -1.00 -1.45
CA ILE A 47 5.71 -1.64 -1.03
C ILE A 47 5.47 -2.85 -1.92
N LEU A 48 5.23 -4.00 -1.30
CA LEU A 48 4.81 -5.21 -2.00
C LEU A 48 3.28 -5.21 -2.14
N THR A 49 2.79 -5.41 -3.36
CA THR A 49 1.37 -5.66 -3.64
C THR A 49 1.21 -6.98 -4.37
N LEU A 50 0.01 -7.56 -4.32
CA LEU A 50 -0.22 -8.86 -4.96
C LEU A 50 -0.68 -8.68 -6.41
N LYS A 51 -0.23 -9.57 -7.29
CA LYS A 51 -0.79 -9.70 -8.64
C LYS A 51 -2.31 -9.92 -8.55
N ASN A 52 -3.05 -9.28 -9.44
CA ASN A 52 -4.51 -9.17 -9.49
C ASN A 52 -5.18 -8.32 -8.39
N SER A 53 -4.43 -7.67 -7.49
CA SER A 53 -5.01 -6.75 -6.50
C SER A 53 -5.61 -5.50 -7.15
N PHE A 54 -6.48 -4.78 -6.42
CA PHE A 54 -7.01 -3.47 -6.82
C PHE A 54 -7.02 -2.52 -5.61
N HIS A 55 -6.35 -1.37 -5.74
CA HIS A 55 -6.17 -0.42 -4.63
C HIS A 55 -6.73 0.97 -4.90
N GLY A 56 -7.20 1.25 -6.12
CA GLY A 56 -7.79 2.53 -6.48
C GLY A 56 -7.36 3.01 -7.85
N ARG A 57 -7.67 4.28 -8.14
CA ARG A 57 -7.40 4.92 -9.44
C ARG A 57 -6.66 6.25 -9.35
N THR A 58 -6.18 6.64 -8.16
CA THR A 58 -5.18 7.71 -8.05
C THR A 58 -3.85 7.18 -8.56
N ILE A 59 -2.92 8.03 -9.01
CA ILE A 59 -1.66 7.55 -9.64
C ILE A 59 -0.91 6.56 -8.71
N THR A 60 -0.78 6.86 -7.42
CA THR A 60 -0.11 5.96 -6.47
C THR A 60 -0.87 4.65 -6.27
N THR A 61 -2.21 4.72 -6.10
CA THR A 61 -3.02 3.51 -5.87
C THR A 61 -3.22 2.67 -7.14
N LEU A 62 -3.16 3.32 -8.30
CA LEU A 62 -3.13 2.68 -9.61
C LEU A 62 -1.78 1.98 -9.82
N THR A 63 -0.68 2.61 -9.40
CA THR A 63 0.64 1.95 -9.35
C THR A 63 0.59 0.74 -8.42
N ALA A 64 -0.01 0.86 -7.23
CA ALA A 64 -0.14 -0.26 -6.29
C ALA A 64 -1.02 -1.41 -6.83
N THR A 65 -1.98 -1.12 -7.73
CA THR A 65 -2.91 -2.10 -8.31
C THR A 65 -2.17 -3.12 -9.18
N GLY A 66 -2.24 -4.40 -8.83
CA GLY A 66 -1.52 -5.49 -9.51
C GLY A 66 -2.18 -6.02 -10.78
N GLN A 67 -2.89 -5.18 -11.54
CA GLN A 67 -3.59 -5.56 -12.77
C GLN A 67 -3.07 -4.75 -13.96
N GLU A 68 -2.33 -5.42 -14.86
CA GLU A 68 -1.63 -4.80 -15.99
C GLU A 68 -2.54 -3.98 -16.92
N VAL A 69 -3.81 -4.37 -17.04
CA VAL A 69 -4.81 -3.65 -17.85
C VAL A 69 -4.98 -2.18 -17.44
N PHE A 70 -4.62 -1.82 -16.20
CA PHE A 70 -4.71 -0.45 -15.71
C PHE A 70 -3.43 0.38 -15.90
N HIS A 71 -2.36 -0.20 -16.45
CA HIS A 71 -1.04 0.44 -16.57
C HIS A 71 -0.69 0.91 -17.99
N ASN A 72 -1.68 1.15 -18.84
CA ASN A 72 -1.45 1.42 -20.27
C ASN A 72 -1.12 2.90 -20.60
N TYR A 73 -1.49 3.87 -19.76
CA TYR A 73 -1.57 5.28 -20.20
C TYR A 73 -0.99 6.35 -19.26
N PHE A 74 -0.91 6.11 -17.96
CA PHE A 74 -0.69 7.18 -16.96
C PHE A 74 0.75 7.32 -16.49
N PHE A 75 1.70 7.07 -17.40
CA PHE A 75 3.12 7.15 -17.11
C PHE A 75 3.59 8.60 -16.87
N PRO A 76 4.67 8.80 -16.08
CA PRO A 76 5.39 7.77 -15.32
C PRO A 76 4.62 7.36 -14.05
N PHE A 77 4.66 6.07 -13.74
CA PHE A 77 4.15 5.56 -12.46
C PHE A 77 5.18 5.74 -11.34
N ASP A 78 4.69 5.74 -10.10
CA ASP A 78 5.53 5.88 -8.92
C ASP A 78 6.51 4.71 -8.78
N GLN A 79 7.73 5.01 -8.38
CA GLN A 79 8.72 3.97 -8.05
C GLN A 79 8.45 3.38 -6.66
N GLY A 80 9.09 2.24 -6.37
CA GLY A 80 9.01 1.58 -5.06
C GLY A 80 7.74 0.76 -4.85
N PHE A 81 7.26 0.11 -5.91
CA PHE A 81 6.24 -0.94 -5.84
C PHE A 81 6.78 -2.22 -6.52
N ARG A 82 6.51 -3.39 -5.93
CA ARG A 82 6.78 -4.71 -6.53
C ARG A 82 5.53 -5.58 -6.44
N TYR A 83 5.31 -6.43 -7.45
CA TYR A 83 4.12 -7.26 -7.54
C TYR A 83 4.45 -8.74 -7.26
N ALA A 84 4.04 -9.24 -6.11
CA ALA A 84 4.20 -10.63 -5.68
C ALA A 84 3.11 -11.53 -6.25
N ALA A 85 3.42 -12.81 -6.48
CA ALA A 85 2.35 -13.81 -6.62
C ALA A 85 1.56 -13.92 -5.29
N PRO A 86 0.25 -14.25 -5.32
CA PRO A 86 -0.57 -14.34 -4.11
C PRO A 86 -0.30 -15.63 -3.32
N SER A 87 0.96 -15.86 -2.97
CA SER A 87 1.43 -16.93 -2.08
C SER A 87 2.55 -16.39 -1.19
N LEU A 88 2.88 -17.10 -0.11
CA LEU A 88 3.97 -16.69 0.77
C LEU A 88 5.31 -16.71 0.03
N GLU A 89 5.54 -17.75 -0.76
CA GLU A 89 6.74 -17.91 -1.59
C GLU A 89 6.87 -16.75 -2.58
N GLY A 90 5.75 -16.33 -3.19
CA GLY A 90 5.74 -15.20 -4.13
C GLY A 90 6.05 -13.86 -3.48
N VAL A 91 5.72 -13.68 -2.19
CA VAL A 91 6.08 -12.50 -1.41
C VAL A 91 7.56 -12.54 -1.04
N GLU A 92 8.05 -13.70 -0.58
CA GLU A 92 9.45 -13.92 -0.22
C GLU A 92 10.39 -13.70 -1.41
N GLU A 93 9.98 -14.14 -2.61
CA GLU A 93 10.75 -13.99 -3.86
C GLU A 93 11.06 -12.52 -4.20
N VAL A 94 10.13 -11.60 -3.90
CA VAL A 94 10.26 -10.17 -4.25
C VAL A 94 10.57 -9.28 -3.06
N ALA A 95 10.71 -9.86 -1.87
CA ALA A 95 11.13 -9.17 -0.66
C ALA A 95 12.58 -8.65 -0.78
N GLY A 96 12.98 -7.80 0.15
CA GLY A 96 14.34 -7.27 0.23
C GLY A 96 14.50 -6.32 1.40
N ASP A 97 15.73 -5.88 1.65
CA ASP A 97 16.04 -4.96 2.76
C ASP A 97 15.38 -3.58 2.59
N ASP A 98 14.92 -3.26 1.39
CA ASP A 98 14.26 -2.00 1.03
C ASP A 98 12.73 -2.01 1.18
N VAL A 99 12.15 -3.14 1.63
CA VAL A 99 10.71 -3.35 1.89
C VAL A 99 10.35 -3.02 3.34
#